data_AF-A0A7S4N5I3-F1
#
_entry.id   AF-A0A7S4N5I3-F1
#
_cell.length_a   1.000
_cell.length_b   1.000
_cell.length_c   1.000
_cell.angle_alpha   90.00
_cell.angle_beta   90.00
_cell.angle_gamma   90.00
#
_symmetry.space_group_name_H-M   'P 1'
#
loop_
_entity.id
_entity.type
_entity.pdbx_description
1 polymer ?
#
loop_
_entity_poly.entity_id
_entity_poly.type
_entity_poly.pdbx_seq_one_letter_code
_entity_poly.pdbx_strand_id
1 'polypeptide(L)'
;SSVVITGGSKEEAVLRTALASKDEQDADVYFVLKTLTRNKVEREIGQGYLNLQSMLRDGRDVTSASVDLRAQGMESSAGALMVSFVAVDALRGASGRWAMVASHRVSSDSPRFARGRVPAV
;
A
#
# COMPACT_ATOMS: atom_id res chain seq x y z
N SER A 1 9.63 -0.87 13.55
CA SER A 1 8.23 -1.06 13.96
C SER A 1 7.48 -1.80 12.85
N SER A 2 6.39 -2.50 13.18
CA SER A 2 5.53 -3.17 12.19
C SER A 2 4.07 -2.82 12.47
N VAL A 3 3.26 -2.72 11.43
CA VAL A 3 1.80 -2.51 11.53
C VAL A 3 1.12 -3.73 10.93
N VAL A 4 0.22 -4.35 11.68
CA VAL A 4 -0.56 -5.49 11.20
C VAL A 4 -1.80 -4.95 10.50
N ILE A 5 -2.03 -5.36 9.25
CA ILE A 5 -3.21 -4.97 8.47
C ILE A 5 -4.09 -6.19 8.32
N THR A 6 -5.21 -6.18 9.04
CA THR A 6 -6.21 -7.25 9.01
C THR A 6 -7.35 -6.84 8.08
N GLY A 7 -7.92 -7.81 7.35
CA GLY A 7 -9.09 -7.56 6.51
C GLY A 7 -10.26 -6.97 7.31
N GLY A 8 -10.86 -5.89 6.80
CA GLY A 8 -11.92 -5.12 7.45
C GLY A 8 -11.44 -4.14 8.53
N SER A 9 -10.13 -4.02 8.78
CA SER A 9 -9.61 -3.10 9.79
C SER A 9 -9.62 -1.64 9.33
N LYS A 10 -9.47 -0.72 10.29
CA LYS A 10 -9.35 0.71 10.00
C LYS A 10 -8.08 1.02 9.21
N GLU A 11 -6.99 0.34 9.55
CA GLU A 11 -5.69 0.46 8.88
C GLU A 11 -5.79 0.03 7.41
N GLU A 12 -6.54 -1.06 7.12
CA GLU A 12 -6.81 -1.47 5.74
C GLU A 12 -7.62 -0.41 4.97
N ALA A 13 -8.64 0.18 5.60
CA ALA A 13 -9.45 1.22 4.98
C ALA A 13 -8.65 2.51 4.68
N VAL A 14 -7.79 2.92 5.60
CA VAL A 14 -6.86 4.05 5.40
C VAL A 14 -5.91 3.74 4.26
N LEU A 15 -5.28 2.56 4.29
CA LEU A 15 -4.34 2.15 3.24
C LEU A 15 -5.02 2.07 1.87
N ARG A 16 -6.22 1.51 1.79
CA ARG A 16 -7.02 1.46 0.55
C ARG A 16 -7.32 2.86 0.03
N THR A 17 -7.68 3.78 0.91
CA THR A 17 -7.99 5.18 0.54
C THR A 17 -6.76 5.87 -0.02
N ALA A 18 -5.61 5.76 0.66
CA ALA A 18 -4.34 6.29 0.19
C ALA A 18 -3.95 5.72 -1.18
N LEU A 19 -4.05 4.40 -1.37
CA LEU A 19 -3.72 3.73 -2.63
C LEU A 19 -4.66 4.09 -3.78
N ALA A 20 -5.92 4.43 -3.49
CA ALA A 20 -6.91 4.83 -4.48
C ALA A 20 -6.88 6.34 -4.80
N SER A 21 -6.10 7.13 -4.06
CA SER A 21 -5.99 8.57 -4.31
C SER A 21 -5.37 8.85 -5.68
N LYS A 22 -5.85 9.93 -6.30
CA LYS A 22 -5.24 10.49 -7.52
C LYS A 22 -4.01 11.33 -7.20
N ASP A 23 -3.91 11.82 -5.97
CA ASP A 23 -2.70 12.47 -5.48
C ASP A 23 -1.75 11.39 -4.97
N GLU A 24 -0.62 11.22 -5.65
CA GLU A 24 0.36 10.20 -5.26
C GLU A 24 0.92 10.48 -3.87
N GLN A 25 0.93 11.75 -3.42
CA GLN A 25 1.44 12.15 -2.10
C GLN A 25 0.60 11.60 -0.94
N ASP A 26 -0.67 11.27 -1.17
CA ASP A 26 -1.53 10.64 -0.17
C ASP A 26 -1.08 9.21 0.17
N ALA A 27 -0.28 8.60 -0.72
CA ALA A 27 0.30 7.28 -0.55
C ALA A 27 1.78 7.32 -0.11
N ASP A 28 2.29 8.48 0.30
CA ASP A 28 3.66 8.62 0.79
C ASP A 28 3.77 8.27 2.27
N VAL A 29 4.79 7.46 2.59
CA VAL A 29 5.26 7.27 3.96
C VAL A 29 6.38 8.26 4.22
N TYR A 30 6.13 9.22 5.10
CA TYR A 30 7.09 10.26 5.47
C TYR A 30 8.01 9.81 6.60
N PHE A 31 9.30 10.10 6.43
CA PHE A 31 10.34 9.96 7.44
C PHE A 31 10.79 11.36 7.84
N VAL A 32 10.68 11.68 9.13
CA VAL A 32 11.06 12.99 9.66
C VAL A 32 12.25 12.82 10.60
N LEU A 33 13.37 13.45 10.26
CA LEU A 33 14.55 13.52 11.11
C LEU A 33 14.43 14.72 12.04
N LYS A 34 14.38 14.43 13.34
CA LYS A 34 14.36 15.43 14.40
C LYS A 34 15.66 15.42 15.18
N THR A 35 16.05 16.60 15.65
CA THR A 35 17.11 16.78 16.64
C THR A 35 16.55 17.34 17.92
N LEU A 36 17.22 17.05 19.03
CA LEU A 36 16.94 17.66 20.33
C LEU A 36 17.98 18.74 20.60
N THR A 37 17.54 19.99 20.69
CA THR A 37 18.43 21.10 21.04
C THR A 37 18.86 21.04 22.50
N ARG A 38 19.89 21.82 22.89
CA ARG A 38 20.36 21.91 24.30
C ARG A 38 19.24 22.23 25.29
N ASN A 39 18.21 22.95 24.85
CA ASN A 39 17.07 23.34 25.67
C ASN A 39 15.93 22.30 25.65
N LYS A 40 16.19 21.07 25.18
CA LYS A 40 15.21 19.98 25.04
C LYS A 40 14.02 20.31 24.12
N VAL A 41 14.22 21.23 23.18
CA VAL A 41 13.23 21.54 22.15
C VAL A 41 13.51 20.63 20.94
N GLU A 42 12.50 19.87 20.52
CA GLU A 42 12.55 19.11 19.26
C GLU A 42 12.51 20.06 18.07
N ARG A 43 13.40 19.83 17.12
CA ARG A 43 13.42 20.55 15.85
C ARG A 43 13.52 19.56 14.71
N GLU A 44 12.66 19.71 13.71
CA GLU A 44 12.79 19.01 12.45
C GLU A 44 13.99 19.56 11.67
N ILE A 45 14.84 18.66 11.17
CA ILE A 45 16.04 19.02 10.42
C ILE A 45 16.08 18.39 9.04
N GLY A 46 15.18 17.44 8.75
CA GLY A 46 14.93 17.02 7.39
C GLY A 46 13.78 16.02 7.27
N GLN A 47 13.27 15.89 6.06
CA GLN A 47 12.20 14.96 5.72
C GLN A 47 12.48 14.24 4.40
N GLY A 48 12.03 13.00 4.30
CA GLY A 48 12.02 12.24 3.05
C GLY A 48 10.80 11.33 3.01
N TYR A 49 10.57 10.65 1.88
CA TYR A 49 9.38 9.83 1.73
C TYR A 49 9.63 8.58 0.86
N LEU A 50 8.72 7.61 0.99
CA LEU A 50 8.61 6.46 0.12
C LEU A 50 7.16 6.32 -0.35
N ASN A 51 6.95 6.20 -1.65
CA ASN A 51 5.63 6.13 -2.24
C ASN A 51 5.09 4.69 -2.32
N LEU A 52 3.97 4.42 -1.65
CA LEU A 52 3.36 3.07 -1.59
C LEU A 52 2.69 2.65 -2.90
N GLN A 53 2.15 3.60 -3.68
CA GLN A 53 1.60 3.30 -5.00
C GLN A 53 2.69 2.80 -5.95
N SER A 54 3.87 3.41 -5.90
CA SER A 54 5.05 2.99 -6.66
C SER A 54 5.51 1.59 -6.24
N MET A 55 5.58 1.32 -4.94
CA MET A 55 5.92 -0.01 -4.43
C MET A 55 4.89 -1.08 -4.87
N LEU A 56 3.60 -0.76 -4.86
CA LEU A 56 2.53 -1.65 -5.35
C LEU A 56 2.62 -1.87 -6.87
N ARG A 57 2.92 -0.81 -7.64
CA ARG A 57 3.08 -0.87 -9.10
C ARG A 57 4.26 -1.75 -9.48
N ASP A 58 5.40 -1.57 -8.82
CA ASP A 58 6.62 -2.33 -9.06
C ASP A 58 6.52 -3.76 -8.52
N GLY A 59 5.59 -3.99 -7.58
CA GLY A 59 5.20 -5.31 -7.10
C GLY A 59 6.29 -6.02 -6.30
N ARG A 60 7.21 -5.25 -5.70
CA ARG A 60 8.38 -5.73 -4.95
C ARG A 60 8.59 -4.95 -3.66
N ASP A 61 9.01 -5.65 -2.62
CA ASP A 61 9.40 -5.01 -1.37
C ASP A 61 10.65 -4.15 -1.58
N VAL A 62 10.78 -3.13 -0.73
CA VAL A 62 11.92 -2.24 -0.72
C VAL A 62 12.88 -2.72 0.35
N THR A 63 14.10 -3.08 -0.03
CA THR A 63 15.13 -3.55 0.89
C THR A 63 16.35 -2.64 0.81
N SER A 64 16.81 -2.13 1.96
CA SER A 64 18.00 -1.29 2.08
C SER A 64 18.02 -0.08 1.13
N ALA A 65 16.86 0.53 0.87
CA ALA A 65 16.78 1.71 0.02
C ALA A 65 17.28 2.95 0.76
N SER A 66 17.96 3.81 0.02
CA SER A 66 18.37 5.13 0.49
C SER A 66 17.26 6.14 0.19
N VAL A 67 16.70 6.73 1.23
CA VAL A 67 15.75 7.85 1.14
C VAL A 67 16.51 9.13 1.44
N ASP A 68 16.59 10.03 0.46
CA ASP A 68 17.20 11.34 0.67
C ASP A 68 16.33 12.19 1.59
N LEU A 69 16.94 12.71 2.65
CA LEU A 69 16.30 13.64 3.57
C LEU A 69 16.63 15.07 3.13
N ARG A 70 15.60 15.88 2.87
CA ARG A 70 15.73 17.29 2.52
C ARG A 70 15.56 18.17 3.74
N ALA A 71 16.46 19.13 3.92
CA ALA A 71 16.38 20.07 5.02
C ALA A 71 15.15 20.98 4.90
N GLN A 72 14.56 21.34 6.03
CA GLN A 72 13.35 22.16 6.04
C GLN A 72 13.63 23.54 5.43
N GLY A 73 12.92 23.88 4.35
CA GLY A 73 13.00 25.21 3.71
C GLY A 73 14.23 25.46 2.83
N MET A 74 15.01 24.43 2.50
CA MET A 74 16.17 24.55 1.61
C MET A 74 16.27 23.34 0.65
N GLU A 75 16.84 23.57 -0.53
CA GLU A 75 17.26 22.51 -1.48
C GLU A 75 18.40 21.62 -0.95
N SER A 76 18.93 21.93 0.24
CA SER A 76 20.07 21.23 0.83
C SER A 76 19.69 19.86 1.41
N SER A 77 20.59 18.90 1.23
CA SER A 77 20.45 17.55 1.80
C SER A 77 20.73 17.59 3.31
N ALA A 78 19.86 16.96 4.10
CA ALA A 78 20.06 16.65 5.52
C ALA A 78 20.72 15.27 5.71
N GLY A 79 21.02 14.56 4.62
CA GLY A 79 21.59 13.22 4.61
C GLY A 79 20.68 12.19 3.93
N ALA A 80 21.01 10.92 4.11
CA ALA A 80 20.27 9.79 3.57
C ALA A 80 19.86 8.82 4.69
N LEU A 81 18.63 8.33 4.65
CA LEU A 81 18.08 7.34 5.56
C LEU A 81 17.97 5.99 4.85
N MET A 82 18.65 4.97 5.38
CA MET A 82 18.48 3.60 4.90
C MET A 82 17.22 2.97 5.50
N VAL A 83 16.32 2.48 4.65
CA VAL A 83 15.05 1.86 5.06
C VAL A 83 14.83 0.52 4.34
N SER A 84 14.12 -0.38 5.03
CA SER A 84 13.53 -1.56 4.43
C SER A 84 12.04 -1.57 4.73
N PHE A 85 11.22 -1.76 3.70
CA PHE A 85 9.76 -1.75 3.76
C PHE A 85 9.23 -3.03 3.09
N VAL A 86 8.73 -3.94 3.91
CA VAL A 86 8.12 -5.22 3.49
C VAL A 86 6.62 -5.09 3.65
N ALA A 87 5.92 -4.88 2.55
CA ALA A 87 4.49 -4.58 2.59
C ALA A 87 3.71 -4.90 1.31
N VAL A 88 4.34 -5.35 0.21
CA VAL A 88 3.66 -5.50 -1.08
C VAL A 88 2.41 -6.36 -0.99
N ASP A 89 2.46 -7.44 -0.21
CA ASP A 89 1.29 -8.29 -0.02
C ASP A 89 0.16 -7.50 0.65
N ALA A 90 0.42 -6.81 1.76
CA ALA A 90 -0.59 -5.97 2.40
C ALA A 90 -1.16 -4.90 1.44
N LEU A 91 -0.33 -4.30 0.58
CA LEU A 91 -0.76 -3.32 -0.43
C LEU A 91 -1.67 -3.96 -1.51
N ARG A 92 -1.37 -5.18 -1.95
CA ARG A 92 -2.20 -5.94 -2.91
C ARG A 92 -3.56 -6.30 -2.31
N GLY A 93 -3.60 -6.60 -1.02
CA GLY A 93 -4.86 -6.82 -0.30
C GLY A 93 -5.71 -5.59 -0.21
N ALA A 94 -5.14 -4.49 0.29
CA ALA A 94 -5.88 -3.25 0.45
C ALA A 94 -6.39 -2.69 -0.88
N SER A 95 -5.61 -2.82 -1.97
CA SER A 95 -6.00 -2.39 -3.32
C SER A 95 -7.03 -3.29 -4.01
N GLY A 96 -7.42 -4.42 -3.41
CA GLY A 96 -8.31 -5.39 -4.03
C GLY A 96 -7.71 -6.10 -5.24
N ARG A 97 -6.40 -5.96 -5.50
CA ARG A 97 -5.70 -6.59 -6.63
C ARG A 97 -5.53 -8.12 -6.49
N TRP A 98 -5.95 -8.69 -5.38
CA TRP A 98 -6.17 -10.13 -5.23
C TRP A 98 -7.54 -10.61 -5.76
N ALA A 99 -8.55 -9.74 -5.83
CA ALA A 99 -9.90 -10.14 -6.25
C ALA A 99 -10.00 -10.44 -7.76
N MET A 100 -9.06 -9.96 -8.58
CA MET A 100 -9.13 -10.12 -10.04
C MET A 100 -8.52 -11.43 -10.56
N VAL A 101 -7.57 -12.03 -9.83
CA VAL A 101 -6.94 -13.31 -10.26
C VAL A 101 -7.84 -14.51 -9.92
N ALA A 102 -8.74 -14.38 -8.94
CA ALA A 102 -9.64 -15.46 -8.53
C ALA A 102 -10.97 -15.52 -9.30
N SER A 103 -11.33 -14.50 -10.10
CA SER A 103 -12.66 -14.41 -10.71
C SER A 103 -12.76 -14.89 -12.18
N HIS A 104 -11.68 -15.38 -12.78
CA HIS A 104 -11.68 -15.87 -14.17
C HIS A 104 -11.85 -17.40 -14.35
N ARG A 105 -12.26 -18.12 -13.30
CA ARG A 105 -12.74 -19.51 -13.45
C ARG A 105 -13.94 -19.74 -12.56
N VAL A 106 -15.13 -19.56 -13.13
CA VAL A 106 -16.33 -20.40 -13.04
C VAL A 106 -17.49 -19.54 -13.54
N SER A 107 -17.69 -19.54 -14.85
CA SER A 107 -18.99 -19.24 -15.44
C SER A 107 -19.05 -19.85 -16.83
N SER A 108 -19.42 -21.14 -16.88
CA SER A 108 -20.17 -21.77 -17.96
C SER A 108 -20.25 -23.27 -17.70
N ASP A 109 -21.19 -23.71 -16.88
CA ASP A 109 -22.07 -24.78 -17.33
C ASP A 109 -23.34 -24.79 -16.48
N SER A 110 -24.49 -24.65 -17.13
CA SER A 110 -25.80 -24.82 -16.52
C SER A 110 -26.48 -25.93 -17.31
N PRO A 111 -26.70 -27.14 -16.77
CA PRO A 111 -27.53 -28.10 -17.44
C PRO A 111 -28.99 -27.64 -17.34
N ARG A 112 -29.54 -27.22 -18.47
CA ARG A 112 -30.98 -27.04 -18.67
C ARG A 112 -31.64 -28.41 -18.54
N PHE A 113 -32.25 -28.70 -17.39
CA PHE A 113 -33.19 -29.80 -17.28
C PHE A 113 -34.43 -29.48 -18.12
N ALA A 114 -34.46 -30.03 -19.33
CA ALA A 114 -35.65 -30.06 -20.16
C ALA A 114 -36.66 -31.00 -19.50
N ARG A 115 -37.81 -30.45 -19.10
CA ARG A 115 -39.00 -31.20 -18.67
C ARG A 115 -39.47 -32.09 -19.82
N GLY A 116 -39.19 -33.39 -19.71
CA GLY A 116 -39.81 -34.43 -20.54
C GLY A 116 -41.24 -34.69 -20.06
N ARG A 117 -42.21 -34.40 -20.93
CA ARG A 117 -43.64 -34.68 -20.80
C ARG A 117 -43.87 -36.17 -21.03
N VAL A 118 -44.61 -36.83 -20.14
CA VAL A 118 -45.11 -38.21 -20.29
C VAL A 118 -46.08 -38.34 -21.48
N PRO A 119 -46.06 -39.47 -22.20
CA PRO A 119 -47.26 -40.04 -22.80
C PRO A 119 -47.66 -41.35 -22.13
N ALA A 120 -48.96 -41.51 -21.91
CA ALA A 120 -49.62 -42.72 -21.45
C ALA A 120 -49.89 -43.66 -22.64
N VAL A 121 -49.64 -44.96 -22.46
CA VAL A 121 -50.43 -46.10 -22.99
C VAL A 121 -50.31 -47.25 -22.01
#